data_AF-A0A3N5NK58-F1
#
_entry.id   AF-A0A3N5NK58-F1
#
_cell.length_a   1.000
_cell.length_b   1.000
_cell.length_c   1.000
_cell.angle_alpha   90.00
_cell.angle_beta   90.00
_cell.angle_gamma   90.00
#
_symmetry.space_group_name_H-M   'P 1'
#
loop_
_entity.id
_entity.type
_entity.pdbx_description
1 polymer ?
#
loop_
_entity_poly.entity_id
_entity_poly.type
_entity_poly.pdbx_seq_one_letter_code
_entity_poly.pdbx_strand_id
1 'polypeptide(L)'
;MKRASIGIVLLLSGFLAGLVLTGRLRSAEESAAQAPLRAEQAVAVPAGVAVSGGLPDLTAIAAQAVKGVVNISSVQVVRRPNSPFANDPFFEYFFGGREDMFGSRDQLAKSLGSGVLISEDGYIVTNSHVIGSEKADVTVVFSDKHEAPARVIGIDKATDLAL
;
A
#
# COMPACT_ATOMS: atom_id res chain seq x y z
N MET A 1 -29.71 51.16 -4.84
CA MET A 1 -30.30 49.94 -5.47
C MET A 1 -29.28 49.06 -6.21
N LYS A 2 -28.22 49.58 -6.86
CA LYS A 2 -27.26 48.78 -7.66
C LYS A 2 -26.27 47.88 -6.90
N ARG A 3 -26.05 48.11 -5.60
CA ARG A 3 -25.11 47.31 -4.77
C ARG A 3 -25.75 46.00 -4.25
N ALA A 4 -27.05 46.02 -3.96
CA ALA A 4 -27.79 44.82 -3.55
C ALA A 4 -27.96 43.82 -4.70
N SER A 5 -28.09 44.30 -5.94
CA SER A 5 -28.18 43.45 -7.14
C SER A 5 -26.89 42.68 -7.42
N ILE A 6 -25.71 43.25 -7.14
CA ILE A 6 -24.43 42.56 -7.32
C ILE A 6 -24.27 41.42 -6.32
N GLY A 7 -24.68 41.63 -5.06
CA GLY A 7 -24.67 40.58 -4.03
C GLY A 7 -25.61 39.42 -4.36
N ILE A 8 -26.80 39.72 -4.88
CA ILE A 8 -27.78 38.70 -5.31
C ILE A 8 -27.25 37.90 -6.52
N VAL A 9 -26.61 38.56 -7.49
CA VAL A 9 -26.02 37.89 -8.66
C VAL A 9 -24.87 36.97 -8.23
N LEU A 10 -24.01 37.41 -7.30
CA LEU A 10 -22.93 36.56 -6.78
C LEU A 10 -23.47 35.34 -6.03
N LEU A 11 -24.48 35.52 -5.18
CA LEU A 11 -25.12 34.41 -4.47
C LEU A 11 -25.80 33.41 -5.41
N LEU A 12 -26.52 33.90 -6.42
CA LEU A 12 -27.16 33.06 -7.44
C LEU A 12 -26.12 32.30 -8.26
N SER A 13 -25.01 32.95 -8.65
CA SER A 13 -23.94 32.31 -9.41
C SER A 13 -23.23 31.22 -8.61
N GLY A 14 -22.95 31.47 -7.32
CA GLY A 14 -22.34 30.50 -6.42
C GLY A 14 -23.26 29.31 -6.16
N PHE A 15 -24.57 29.55 -5.99
CA PHE A 15 -25.57 28.49 -5.83
C PHE A 15 -25.70 27.63 -7.10
N LEU A 16 -25.74 28.25 -8.29
CA LEU A 16 -25.77 27.51 -9.56
C LEU A 16 -24.49 26.68 -9.75
N ALA A 17 -23.32 27.26 -9.50
CA ALA A 17 -22.04 26.56 -9.61
C ALA A 17 -21.96 25.38 -8.63
N GLY A 18 -22.41 25.57 -7.38
CA GLY A 18 -22.51 24.51 -6.39
C GLY A 18 -23.45 23.39 -6.81
N LEU A 19 -24.61 23.71 -7.38
CA LEU A 19 -25.58 22.73 -7.86
C LEU A 19 -25.04 21.92 -9.05
N VAL A 20 -24.34 22.58 -9.98
CA VAL A 20 -23.66 21.90 -11.12
C VAL A 20 -22.51 21.01 -10.64
N LEU A 21 -21.69 21.49 -9.69
CA LEU A 21 -20.55 20.73 -9.16
C LEU A 21 -21.03 19.49 -8.38
N THR A 22 -22.07 19.64 -7.54
CA THR A 22 -22.65 18.53 -6.78
C THR A 22 -23.32 17.50 -7.69
N GLY A 23 -23.98 17.96 -8.76
CA GLY A 23 -24.52 17.07 -9.79
C GLY A 23 -23.43 16.28 -10.51
N ARG A 24 -22.31 16.90 -10.85
CA ARG A 24 -21.17 16.25 -11.53
C ARG A 24 -20.47 15.20 -10.65
N LEU A 25 -20.35 15.44 -9.34
CA LEU A 25 -19.78 14.47 -8.41
C LEU A 25 -20.68 13.23 -8.25
N ARG A 26 -22.01 13.41 -8.24
CA ARG A 26 -22.96 12.30 -8.15
C ARG A 26 -23.01 11.46 -9.44
N SER A 27 -22.87 12.08 -10.61
CA SER A 27 -22.76 11.35 -11.88
C SER A 27 -21.43 10.60 -12.04
N ALA A 28 -20.37 11.02 -11.34
CA ALA A 28 -19.11 10.27 -11.29
C ALA A 28 -19.25 8.99 -10.43
N GLU A 29 -20.12 8.99 -9.43
CA GLU A 29 -20.44 7.81 -8.61
C GLU A 29 -21.29 6.77 -9.38
N GLU A 30 -22.21 7.20 -10.25
CA GLU A 30 -23.06 6.29 -11.05
C GLU A 30 -22.33 5.63 -12.23
N SER A 31 -21.15 6.12 -12.62
CA SER A 31 -20.30 5.51 -13.65
C SER A 31 -19.35 4.43 -13.10
N ALA A 32 -19.74 3.77 -12.01
CA ALA A 32 -19.01 2.67 -11.38
C ALA A 32 -19.96 1.48 -11.08
N ALA A 33 -20.73 1.02 -12.07
CA ALA A 33 -21.41 -0.26 -12.01
C ALA A 33 -21.49 -0.95 -13.38
N GLN A 34 -20.40 -0.90 -14.16
CA GLN A 34 -20.11 -2.03 -15.05
C GLN A 34 -19.44 -3.09 -14.19
N ALA A 35 -20.24 -4.04 -13.72
CA ALA A 35 -19.71 -5.30 -13.21
C ALA A 35 -18.69 -5.79 -14.25
N PRO A 36 -17.47 -6.17 -13.85
CA PRO A 36 -16.57 -6.80 -14.80
C PRO A 36 -17.35 -7.99 -15.35
N LEU A 37 -17.54 -8.01 -16.68
CA LEU A 37 -17.77 -9.26 -17.36
C LEU A 37 -16.59 -10.12 -16.92
N ARG A 38 -16.83 -10.97 -15.91
CA ARG A 38 -16.00 -12.12 -15.64
C ARG A 38 -16.22 -12.96 -16.88
N ALA A 39 -15.46 -12.63 -17.93
CA ALA A 39 -15.04 -13.59 -18.88
C ALA A 39 -14.51 -14.70 -17.98
N GLU A 40 -15.25 -15.80 -17.93
CA GLU A 40 -14.70 -17.07 -17.56
C GLU A 40 -13.65 -17.36 -18.63
N GLN A 41 -12.53 -16.65 -18.56
CA GLN A 41 -11.26 -17.18 -18.96
C GLN A 41 -11.07 -18.35 -18.01
N ALA A 42 -11.70 -19.47 -18.38
CA ALA A 42 -11.13 -20.77 -18.15
C ALA A 42 -9.68 -20.60 -18.58
N VAL A 43 -8.81 -20.43 -17.59
CA VAL A 43 -7.39 -20.66 -17.77
C VAL A 43 -7.39 -22.09 -18.29
N ALA A 44 -7.26 -22.24 -19.61
CA ALA A 44 -6.81 -23.47 -20.18
C ALA A 44 -5.43 -23.64 -19.56
N VAL A 45 -5.40 -24.31 -18.40
CA VAL A 45 -4.19 -24.89 -17.85
C VAL A 45 -3.64 -25.64 -19.05
N PRO A 46 -2.48 -25.25 -19.62
CA PRO A 46 -1.90 -26.04 -20.67
C PRO A 46 -1.84 -27.44 -20.08
N ALA A 47 -2.59 -28.37 -20.66
CA ALA A 47 -2.68 -29.73 -20.18
C ALA A 47 -1.25 -30.14 -19.92
N GLY A 48 -0.92 -30.34 -18.63
CA GLY A 48 0.44 -30.40 -18.17
C GLY A 48 1.20 -31.32 -19.11
N VAL A 49 2.35 -30.86 -19.62
CA VAL A 49 3.29 -31.73 -20.32
C VAL A 49 3.31 -33.01 -19.49
N ALA A 50 2.76 -34.08 -20.03
CA ALA A 50 2.69 -35.35 -19.34
C ALA A 50 4.14 -35.80 -19.20
N VAL A 51 4.77 -35.42 -18.08
CA VAL A 51 6.12 -35.81 -17.73
C VAL A 51 6.02 -37.32 -17.57
N SER A 52 6.41 -38.00 -18.64
CA SER A 52 6.40 -39.45 -18.74
C SER A 52 7.58 -39.94 -17.93
N GLY A 53 7.35 -40.03 -16.62
CA GLY A 53 8.33 -40.33 -15.58
C GLY A 53 7.82 -39.69 -14.29
N GLY A 54 7.47 -40.51 -13.30
CA GLY A 54 6.92 -40.02 -12.03
C GLY A 54 7.75 -38.87 -11.49
N LEU A 55 7.11 -37.71 -11.28
CA LEU A 55 7.77 -36.54 -10.71
C LEU A 55 8.42 -36.95 -9.37
N PRO A 56 9.63 -36.48 -9.07
CA PRO A 56 10.26 -36.74 -7.79
C PRO A 56 9.38 -36.20 -6.66
N ASP A 57 9.24 -36.98 -5.58
CA ASP A 57 8.56 -36.53 -4.37
C ASP A 57 9.44 -35.49 -3.64
N LEU A 58 8.99 -34.23 -3.64
CA LEU A 58 9.68 -33.12 -3.01
C LEU A 58 9.26 -32.89 -1.55
N THR A 59 8.29 -33.65 -1.02
CA THR A 59 7.71 -33.39 0.31
C THR A 59 8.76 -33.44 1.42
N ALA A 60 9.68 -34.41 1.38
CA ALA A 60 10.74 -34.54 2.37
C ALA A 60 11.70 -33.34 2.37
N ILE A 61 12.12 -32.89 1.19
CA ILE A 61 13.03 -31.75 1.04
C ILE A 61 12.32 -30.45 1.42
N ALA A 62 11.06 -30.28 0.99
CA ALA A 62 10.25 -29.13 1.34
C ALA A 62 10.05 -29.02 2.85
N ALA A 63 9.75 -30.13 3.53
CA ALA A 63 9.57 -30.19 4.98
C ALA A 63 10.85 -29.80 5.76
N GLN A 64 12.03 -30.05 5.19
CA GLN A 64 13.29 -29.59 5.76
C GLN A 64 13.54 -28.11 5.47
N ALA A 65 13.28 -27.66 4.23
CA ALA A 65 13.52 -26.28 3.80
C ALA A 65 12.64 -25.26 4.52
N VAL A 66 11.35 -25.56 4.76
CA VAL A 66 10.42 -24.63 5.43
C VAL A 66 10.85 -24.25 6.85
N LYS A 67 11.70 -25.05 7.52
CA LYS A 67 12.25 -24.71 8.84
C LYS A 67 13.20 -23.51 8.80
N GLY A 68 13.80 -23.24 7.64
CA GLY A 68 14.67 -22.07 7.42
C GLY A 68 13.91 -20.85 6.90
N VAL A 69 12.60 -20.93 6.71
CA VAL A 69 11.78 -19.83 6.19
C VAL A 69 10.96 -19.22 7.32
N VAL A 70 10.94 -17.90 7.38
CA VAL A 70 10.19 -17.13 8.36
C VAL A 70 9.20 -16.19 7.69
N ASN A 71 8.17 -15.80 8.42
CA ASN A 71 7.26 -14.73 8.04
C ASN A 71 7.70 -13.44 8.72
N ILE A 72 7.66 -12.32 8.01
CA ILE A 72 8.13 -11.02 8.47
C ILE A 72 6.97 -10.04 8.42
N SER A 73 6.67 -9.42 9.55
CA SER A 73 5.75 -8.30 9.66
C SER A 73 6.56 -7.05 10.01
N SER A 74 6.52 -6.04 9.17
CA SER A 74 7.15 -4.75 9.46
C SER A 74 6.12 -3.65 9.61
N VAL A 75 6.37 -2.72 10.54
CA VAL A 75 5.56 -1.54 10.76
C VAL A 75 6.46 -0.31 10.66
N GLN A 76 6.11 0.59 9.76
CA GLN A 76 6.82 1.85 9.57
C GLN A 76 5.88 3.04 9.77
N VAL A 77 6.35 4.05 10.49
CA VAL A 77 5.67 5.35 10.53
C VAL A 77 6.04 6.11 9.25
N VAL A 78 5.05 6.32 8.37
CA VAL A 78 5.19 7.11 7.15
C VAL A 78 4.41 8.42 7.28
N ARG A 79 5.05 9.53 6.97
CA ARG A 79 4.39 10.84 6.95
C ARG A 79 3.67 11.02 5.61
N ARG A 80 2.33 11.13 5.62
CA ARG A 80 1.54 11.39 4.42
C ARG A 80 0.84 12.75 4.50
N PRO A 81 0.76 13.51 3.40
CA PRO A 81 -0.04 14.73 3.33
C PRO A 81 -1.51 14.42 3.60
N ASN A 82 -2.19 15.30 4.34
CA ASN A 82 -3.62 15.15 4.64
C ASN A 82 -4.53 15.44 3.43
N SER A 83 -4.00 16.16 2.43
CA SER A 83 -4.74 16.59 1.25
C SER A 83 -3.85 16.51 0.01
N PRO A 84 -4.40 16.12 -1.17
CA PRO A 84 -3.67 16.21 -2.44
C PRO A 84 -3.29 17.65 -2.82
N PHE A 85 -3.94 18.65 -2.22
CA PHE A 85 -3.66 20.07 -2.42
C PHE A 85 -2.73 20.66 -1.34
N ALA A 86 -2.21 19.83 -0.43
CA ALA A 86 -1.38 20.28 0.71
C ALA A 86 -0.10 21.02 0.30
N ASN A 87 0.42 20.75 -0.90
CA ASN A 87 1.65 21.37 -1.43
C ASN A 87 1.36 22.32 -2.61
N ASP A 88 0.12 22.82 -2.76
CA ASP A 88 -0.26 23.72 -3.85
C ASP A 88 -0.10 25.20 -3.42
N PRO A 89 0.79 25.98 -4.07
CA PRO A 89 1.01 27.41 -3.75
C PRO A 89 -0.24 28.28 -3.87
N PHE A 90 -1.17 27.92 -4.77
CA PHE A 90 -2.44 28.64 -4.91
C PHE A 90 -3.31 28.46 -3.66
N PHE A 91 -3.45 27.21 -3.18
CA PHE A 91 -4.26 26.93 -1.99
C PHE A 91 -3.63 27.50 -0.72
N GLU A 92 -2.30 27.48 -0.61
CA GLU A 92 -1.58 28.09 0.51
C GLU A 92 -1.87 29.60 0.61
N TYR A 93 -1.81 30.31 -0.52
CA TYR A 93 -2.09 31.75 -0.60
C TYR A 93 -3.55 32.10 -0.28
N PHE A 94 -4.53 31.29 -0.72
CA PHE A 94 -5.95 31.58 -0.54
C PHE A 94 -6.54 31.11 0.80
N PHE A 95 -6.07 29.98 1.35
CA PHE A 95 -6.63 29.37 2.56
C PHE A 95 -5.75 29.48 3.80
N GLY A 96 -4.55 30.07 3.66
CA GLY A 96 -3.71 30.50 4.78
C GLY A 96 -3.04 29.37 5.55
N GLY A 97 -2.58 28.31 4.86
CA GLY A 97 -1.73 27.29 5.47
C GLY A 97 -2.29 26.65 6.74
N ARG A 98 -3.61 26.41 6.80
CA ARG A 98 -4.26 25.72 7.92
C ARG A 98 -3.64 24.33 8.10
N GLU A 99 -2.74 24.19 9.07
CA GLU A 99 -1.94 22.99 9.37
C GLU A 99 -2.80 21.74 9.63
N ASP A 100 -4.01 21.95 10.15
CA ASP A 100 -5.02 20.94 10.40
C ASP A 100 -5.64 20.36 9.11
N MET A 101 -5.83 21.18 8.05
CA MET A 101 -6.40 20.72 6.77
C MET A 101 -5.34 20.37 5.70
N PHE A 102 -4.19 21.04 5.73
CA PHE A 102 -3.14 20.92 4.70
C PHE A 102 -1.81 20.42 5.26
N GLY A 103 -1.73 20.05 6.54
CA GLY A 103 -0.54 19.44 7.12
C GLY A 103 -0.31 18.00 6.69
N SER A 104 0.71 17.37 7.27
CA SER A 104 1.00 15.95 7.10
C SER A 104 0.72 15.19 8.40
N ARG A 105 0.11 14.01 8.29
CA ARG A 105 -0.11 13.12 9.42
C ARG A 105 0.76 11.88 9.30
N ASP A 106 1.30 11.47 10.43
CA ASP A 106 2.01 10.21 10.56
C ASP A 106 0.99 9.06 10.48
N GLN A 107 1.19 8.17 9.52
CA GLN A 107 0.39 6.97 9.30
C GLN A 107 1.27 5.73 9.51
N LEU A 108 0.70 4.68 10.09
CA LEU A 108 1.38 3.39 10.18
C LEU A 108 1.20 2.65 8.85
N ALA A 109 2.30 2.46 8.12
CA ALA A 109 2.37 1.53 7.00
C ALA A 109 2.78 0.16 7.55
N LYS A 110 2.00 -0.88 7.22
CA LYS A 110 2.33 -2.26 7.56
C LYS A 110 2.72 -3.01 6.29
N SER A 111 3.76 -3.84 6.39
CA SER A 111 4.18 -4.74 5.34
C SER A 111 4.27 -6.16 5.87
N LEU A 112 4.04 -7.13 4.98
CA LEU A 112 4.13 -8.56 5.26
C LEU A 112 4.94 -9.22 4.16
N GLY A 113 5.86 -10.10 4.52
CA GLY A 113 6.67 -10.85 3.56
C GLY A 113 7.29 -12.08 4.18
N SER A 114 8.13 -12.78 3.42
CA SER A 114 8.93 -13.89 3.92
C SER A 114 10.39 -13.50 4.07
N GLY A 115 11.13 -14.25 4.88
CA GLY A 115 12.57 -14.21 4.96
C GLY A 115 13.17 -15.60 5.06
N VAL A 116 14.48 -15.69 4.88
CA VAL A 116 15.23 -16.94 5.01
C VAL A 116 16.31 -16.76 6.08
N LEU A 117 16.33 -17.68 7.05
CA LEU A 117 17.38 -17.78 8.05
C LEU A 117 18.65 -18.33 7.39
N ILE A 118 19.72 -17.53 7.39
CA ILE A 118 20.98 -17.84 6.70
C ILE A 118 22.13 -18.21 7.65
N SER A 119 21.98 -17.95 8.96
CA SER A 119 22.95 -18.34 10.00
C SER A 119 22.23 -18.79 11.27
N GLU A 120 22.87 -19.69 12.03
CA GLU A 120 22.42 -20.11 13.37
C GLU A 120 22.43 -18.95 14.37
N ASP A 121 23.18 -17.89 14.10
CA ASP A 121 23.23 -16.67 14.94
C ASP A 121 21.98 -15.78 14.79
N GLY A 122 21.01 -16.16 13.95
CA GLY A 122 19.73 -15.44 13.80
C GLY A 122 19.67 -14.43 12.65
N TYR A 123 20.61 -14.47 11.71
CA TYR A 123 20.61 -13.61 10.52
C TYR A 123 19.56 -14.05 9.50
N ILE A 124 18.68 -13.12 9.09
CA ILE A 124 17.58 -13.38 8.17
C ILE A 124 17.71 -12.46 6.97
N VAL A 125 17.68 -13.02 5.76
CA VAL A 125 17.63 -12.24 4.52
C VAL A 125 16.20 -12.14 4.04
N THR A 126 15.79 -10.92 3.64
CA THR A 126 14.50 -10.64 3.01
C THR A 126 14.65 -9.55 1.95
N ASN A 127 13.53 -9.12 1.39
CA ASN A 127 13.51 -8.02 0.44
C ASN A 127 13.52 -6.66 1.14
N SER A 128 14.22 -5.69 0.54
CA SER A 128 14.29 -4.32 1.06
C SER A 128 12.91 -3.67 1.17
N HIS A 129 12.02 -3.94 0.20
CA HIS A 129 10.68 -3.39 0.18
C HIS A 129 9.75 -3.98 1.26
N VAL A 130 10.06 -5.17 1.79
CA VAL A 130 9.32 -5.77 2.92
C VAL A 130 9.62 -5.00 4.20
N ILE A 131 10.86 -4.59 4.41
CA ILE A 131 11.28 -3.83 5.61
C ILE A 131 10.92 -2.35 5.50
N GLY A 132 11.04 -1.76 4.31
CA GLY A 132 10.69 -0.36 4.03
C GLY A 132 11.74 0.66 4.49
N SER A 133 12.24 0.56 5.74
CA SER A 133 13.32 1.43 6.25
C SER A 133 14.12 0.81 7.39
N GLU A 134 15.34 1.31 7.63
CA GLU A 134 16.22 0.87 8.73
C GLU A 134 15.63 1.10 10.13
N LYS A 135 14.62 1.97 10.24
CA LYS A 135 13.95 2.31 11.50
C LYS A 135 12.57 1.64 11.63
N ALA A 136 12.24 0.71 10.72
CA ALA A 136 10.99 -0.04 10.83
C ALA A 136 11.02 -0.94 12.08
N ASP A 137 9.86 -1.08 12.71
CA ASP A 137 9.66 -2.08 13.75
C ASP A 137 9.37 -3.42 13.07
N VAL A 138 10.17 -4.44 13.34
CA VAL A 138 10.14 -5.71 12.61
C VAL A 138 9.88 -6.85 13.59
N THR A 139 8.81 -7.59 13.33
CA THR A 139 8.48 -8.84 14.02
C THR A 139 8.65 -10.00 13.05
N VAL A 140 9.41 -11.00 13.47
CA VAL A 140 9.60 -12.25 12.73
C VAL A 140 8.77 -13.34 13.39
N VAL A 141 8.05 -14.10 12.57
CA VAL A 141 7.26 -15.25 12.98
C VAL A 141 7.88 -16.51 12.37
N PHE A 142 8.35 -17.41 13.22
CA PHE A 142 8.98 -18.66 12.83
C PHE A 142 7.94 -19.72 12.46
N SER A 143 8.37 -20.82 11.84
CA SER A 143 7.50 -21.92 11.40
C SER A 143 6.75 -22.61 12.56
N ASP A 144 7.30 -22.54 13.77
CA ASP A 144 6.68 -23.04 15.01
C ASP A 144 5.66 -22.05 15.63
N LYS A 145 5.40 -20.93 14.94
CA LYS A 145 4.54 -19.81 15.36
C LYS A 145 5.09 -18.98 16.53
N HIS A 146 6.36 -19.14 16.89
CA HIS A 146 6.99 -18.18 17.79
C HIS A 146 7.24 -16.86 17.09
N GLU A 147 7.07 -15.77 17.84
CA GLU A 147 7.35 -14.41 17.38
C GLU A 147 8.58 -13.86 18.11
N ALA A 148 9.46 -13.17 17.38
CA ALA A 148 10.60 -12.48 17.94
C ALA A 148 10.77 -11.10 17.29
N PRO A 149 11.16 -10.07 18.07
CA PRO A 149 11.56 -8.80 17.50
C PRO A 149 12.89 -8.96 16.75
N ALA A 150 13.02 -8.30 15.60
CA ALA A 150 14.24 -8.28 14.82
C ALA A 150 14.74 -6.84 14.66
N ARG A 151 16.05 -6.71 14.47
CA ARG A 151 16.71 -5.43 14.21
C ARG A 151 17.28 -5.45 12.81
N VAL A 152 16.99 -4.41 12.04
CA VAL A 152 17.59 -4.21 10.72
C VAL A 152 19.08 -3.92 10.87
N ILE A 153 19.90 -4.67 10.14
CA ILE A 153 21.37 -4.56 10.09
C ILE A 153 21.78 -3.76 8.86
N GLY A 154 21.10 -3.96 7.73
CA GLY A 154 21.36 -3.20 6.50
C GLY A 154 20.30 -3.40 5.44
N ILE A 155 20.18 -2.41 4.55
CA ILE A 155 19.25 -2.42 3.42
C ILE A 155 20.00 -2.01 2.15
N ASP A 156 19.92 -2.84 1.12
CA ASP A 156 20.34 -2.50 -0.24
C ASP A 156 19.12 -2.38 -1.16
N LYS A 157 18.79 -1.13 -1.52
CA LYS A 157 17.66 -0.83 -2.42
C LYS A 157 17.96 -1.17 -3.88
N ALA A 158 19.23 -1.23 -4.29
CA ALA A 158 19.58 -1.50 -5.68
C ALA A 158 19.33 -2.96 -6.05
N THR A 159 19.61 -3.88 -5.13
CA THR A 159 19.35 -5.32 -5.30
C THR A 159 18.05 -5.80 -4.62
N ASP A 160 17.32 -4.89 -3.98
CA ASP A 160 16.14 -5.18 -3.17
C ASP A 160 16.38 -6.21 -2.07
N LEU A 161 17.48 -6.08 -1.31
CA LEU A 161 17.82 -6.98 -0.20
C LEU A 161 17.88 -6.25 1.15
N ALA A 162 17.57 -6.97 2.21
CA ALA A 162 17.72 -6.52 3.59
C ALA A 162 18.17 -7.66 4.50
N LEU A 163 18.86 -7.29 5.58
CA LEU A 163 19.39 -8.15 6.64
C LEU A 163 18.97 -7.63 8.01
#